data_AF-A0A9W4M1G9-F1
#
_entry.id   AF-A0A9W4M1G9-F1
#
_cell.length_a   1.000
_cell.length_b   1.000
_cell.length_c   1.000
_cell.angle_alpha   90.00
_cell.angle_beta   90.00
_cell.angle_gamma   90.00
#
_symmetry.space_group_name_H-M   'P 1'
#
loop_
_entity.id
_entity.type
_entity.pdbx_description
1 polymer ?
#
loop_
_entity_poly.entity_id
_entity_poly.type
_entity_poly.pdbx_seq_one_letter_code
_entity_poly.pdbx_strand_id
1 'polypeptide(L)'
;MYTIERLPQASGKRIFVAFLFAPVLPAVVMGFILSSVFQGMTLLYGFGVSLIVGGYIPMLVVGIPIYQGLKRRISPKLLTCAAAGGAVASCPLLVLLLMGAPHSATVGDVATARNGVTTLGGWALAMPYLGGVFALGAIGGFVFWAIACLRRGRRTQLPEGYV
;
A
#
# COMPACT_ATOMS: atom_id res chain seq x y z
N MET A 1 2.42 26.50 -24.39
CA MET A 1 2.36 26.73 -22.94
C MET A 1 1.37 25.72 -22.37
N TYR A 2 1.85 24.60 -21.82
CA TYR A 2 0.95 23.57 -21.28
C TYR A 2 0.38 24.06 -19.96
N THR A 3 -0.92 24.36 -19.94
CA THR A 3 -1.66 24.62 -18.71
C THR A 3 -1.56 23.36 -17.86
N ILE A 4 -0.73 23.38 -16.82
CA ILE A 4 -0.77 22.38 -15.77
C ILE A 4 -2.13 22.57 -15.11
N GLU A 5 -3.12 21.79 -15.54
CA GLU A 5 -4.40 21.65 -14.83
C GLU A 5 -4.07 21.24 -13.40
N ARG A 6 -4.02 22.23 -12.51
CA ARG A 6 -3.94 21.98 -11.08
C ARG A 6 -5.26 21.33 -10.71
N LEU A 7 -5.25 20.01 -10.57
CA LEU A 7 -6.36 19.27 -10.02
C LEU A 7 -6.79 19.97 -8.71
N PRO A 8 -8.10 20.12 -8.46
CA PRO A 8 -8.59 20.73 -7.24
C PRO A 8 -7.97 19.98 -6.06
N GLN A 9 -7.26 20.70 -5.20
CA GLN A 9 -6.68 20.11 -3.99
C GLN A 9 -7.78 19.36 -3.26
N ALA A 10 -7.67 18.03 -3.19
CA ALA A 10 -8.60 17.22 -2.42
C ALA A 10 -8.66 17.79 -1.00
N SER A 11 -9.87 17.99 -0.47
CA SER A 11 -9.99 18.56 0.88
C SER A 11 -9.28 17.65 1.88
N GLY A 12 -8.66 18.23 2.91
CA GLY A 12 -7.94 17.45 3.93
C GLY A 12 -8.79 16.30 4.51
N LYS A 13 -10.11 16.49 4.60
CA LYS A 13 -11.07 15.46 5.01
C LYS A 13 -11.09 14.25 4.07
N ARG A 14 -11.06 14.45 2.74
CA ARG A 14 -11.03 13.34 1.77
C ARG A 14 -9.73 12.56 1.85
N ILE A 15 -8.61 13.28 2.01
CA ILE A 15 -7.29 12.65 2.15
C ILE A 15 -7.24 11.80 3.43
N PHE A 16 -7.77 12.32 4.54
CA PHE A 16 -7.88 11.57 5.79
C PHE A 16 -8.71 10.30 5.63
N VAL A 17 -9.90 10.39 5.03
CA VAL A 17 -10.74 9.22 4.75
C VAL A 17 -10.03 8.24 3.81
N ALA A 18 -9.30 8.74 2.82
CA ALA A 18 -8.54 7.90 1.91
C ALA A 18 -7.46 7.09 2.66
N PHE A 19 -6.73 7.68 3.59
CA PHE A 19 -5.77 6.96 4.43
C PHE A 19 -6.45 5.96 5.36
N LEU A 20 -7.60 6.31 5.93
CA LEU A 20 -8.34 5.40 6.83
C LEU A 20 -8.82 4.13 6.11
N PHE A 21 -9.31 4.25 4.88
CA PHE A 21 -9.91 3.13 4.15
C PHE A 21 -8.96 2.41 3.19
N ALA A 22 -7.85 3.04 2.78
CA ALA A 22 -6.86 2.41 1.89
C ALA A 22 -6.36 1.04 2.36
N PRO A 23 -6.01 0.81 3.64
CA PRO A 23 -5.51 -0.49 4.10
C PRO A 23 -6.62 -1.54 4.31
N VAL A 24 -7.90 -1.15 4.33
CA VAL A 24 -9.01 -2.06 4.66
C VAL A 24 -9.18 -3.14 3.61
N LEU A 25 -9.26 -2.78 2.33
CA LEU A 25 -9.48 -3.75 1.26
C LEU A 25 -8.30 -4.75 1.13
N PRO A 26 -7.02 -4.31 1.10
CA PRO A 26 -5.90 -5.23 1.15
C PRO A 26 -5.90 -6.15 2.38
N ALA A 27 -6.30 -5.64 3.56
CA ALA A 27 -6.36 -6.43 4.77
C ALA A 27 -7.47 -7.51 4.73
N VAL A 28 -8.61 -7.23 4.09
CA VAL A 28 -9.65 -8.26 3.87
C VAL A 28 -9.10 -9.39 3.00
N VAL A 29 -8.44 -9.05 1.89
CA VAL A 29 -7.82 -10.04 0.99
C VAL A 29 -6.78 -10.88 1.75
N MET A 30 -5.91 -10.24 2.53
CA MET A 30 -4.92 -10.96 3.36
C MET A 30 -5.56 -11.79 4.47
N GLY A 31 -6.67 -11.33 5.05
CA GLY A 31 -7.43 -12.11 6.02
C GLY A 31 -7.86 -13.45 5.44
N PHE A 32 -8.41 -13.44 4.22
CA PHE A 32 -8.79 -14.67 3.52
C PHE A 32 -7.57 -15.57 3.25
N ILE A 33 -6.48 -14.99 2.73
CA ILE A 33 -5.25 -15.75 2.41
C ILE A 33 -4.67 -16.40 3.68
N LEU A 34 -4.52 -15.66 4.77
CA LEU A 34 -3.92 -16.22 5.97
C LEU A 34 -4.84 -17.25 6.63
N SER A 35 -6.16 -17.07 6.58
CA SER A 35 -7.13 -18.05 7.10
C SER A 35 -7.14 -19.36 6.30
N SER A 36 -6.79 -19.33 5.02
CA SER A 36 -6.69 -20.55 4.20
C SER A 36 -5.34 -21.25 4.32
N VAL A 37 -4.28 -20.51 4.62
CA VAL A 37 -2.91 -21.04 4.75
C VAL A 37 -2.63 -21.58 6.16
N PHE A 38 -3.10 -20.91 7.21
CA PHE A 38 -2.78 -21.26 8.59
C PHE A 38 -3.96 -21.96 9.27
N GLN A 39 -3.81 -23.25 9.56
CA GLN A 39 -4.80 -24.03 10.30
C GLN A 39 -5.06 -23.40 11.69
N GLY A 40 -6.34 -23.19 12.01
CA GLY A 40 -6.77 -22.61 13.28
C GLY A 40 -6.82 -21.08 13.30
N MET A 41 -6.40 -20.40 12.23
CA MET A 41 -6.48 -18.94 12.17
C MET A 41 -7.82 -18.46 11.61
N THR A 42 -8.58 -17.69 12.40
CA THR A 42 -9.88 -17.15 11.96
C THR A 42 -9.68 -16.00 10.98
N LEU A 43 -10.66 -15.82 10.06
CA LEU A 43 -10.69 -14.70 9.11
C LEU A 43 -10.55 -13.34 9.83
N LEU A 44 -11.26 -13.18 10.96
CA LEU A 44 -11.26 -11.95 11.74
C LEU A 44 -9.87 -11.64 12.32
N TYR A 45 -9.17 -12.67 12.83
CA TYR A 45 -7.83 -12.52 13.35
C TYR A 45 -6.83 -12.18 12.22
N GLY A 46 -6.89 -12.88 11.10
CA GLY A 46 -6.04 -12.61 9.93
C GLY A 46 -6.25 -11.21 9.36
N PHE A 47 -7.51 -10.78 9.26
CA PHE A 47 -7.87 -9.42 8.90
C PHE A 47 -7.29 -8.40 9.89
N GLY A 48 -7.47 -8.61 11.19
CA GLY A 48 -6.99 -7.70 12.23
C GLY A 48 -5.47 -7.52 12.22
N VAL A 49 -4.72 -8.63 12.17
CA VAL A 49 -3.26 -8.60 12.09
C VAL A 49 -2.81 -7.90 10.80
N SER A 50 -3.41 -8.25 9.66
CA SER A 50 -3.05 -7.65 8.36
C SER A 50 -3.37 -6.15 8.33
N LEU A 51 -4.49 -5.73 8.91
CA LEU A 51 -4.91 -4.34 8.94
C LEU A 51 -3.98 -3.48 9.79
N ILE A 52 -3.64 -3.96 10.99
CA ILE A 52 -2.82 -3.21 11.94
C ILE A 52 -1.35 -3.25 11.51
N VAL A 53 -0.79 -4.45 11.37
CA VAL A 53 0.64 -4.67 11.15
C VAL A 53 1.02 -4.44 9.69
N GLY A 54 0.22 -4.95 8.74
CA GLY A 54 0.48 -4.82 7.31
C GLY A 54 -0.07 -3.54 6.68
N GLY A 55 -1.04 -2.89 7.31
CA GLY A 55 -1.73 -1.71 6.77
C GLY A 55 -1.33 -0.42 7.48
N TYR A 56 -1.84 -0.22 8.69
CA TYR A 56 -1.73 1.06 9.40
C TYR A 56 -0.31 1.40 9.83
N ILE A 57 0.48 0.44 10.33
CA ILE A 57 1.87 0.72 10.75
C ILE A 57 2.71 1.21 9.54
N PRO A 58 2.78 0.50 8.40
CA PRO A 58 3.48 0.98 7.20
C PRO A 58 2.92 2.31 6.69
N MET A 59 1.60 2.50 6.74
CA MET A 59 0.97 3.76 6.34
C MET A 59 1.43 4.94 7.21
N LEU A 60 1.47 4.79 8.53
CA LEU A 60 1.87 5.84 9.46
C LEU A 60 3.37 6.15 9.36
N VAL A 61 4.20 5.11 9.28
CA VAL A 61 5.67 5.22 9.30
C VAL A 61 6.22 5.68 7.95
N VAL A 62 5.66 5.19 6.84
CA VAL A 62 6.20 5.41 5.48
C VAL A 62 5.21 6.19 4.62
N GLY A 63 3.93 5.80 4.61
CA GLY A 63 2.91 6.38 3.74
C GLY A 63 2.66 7.88 3.95
N ILE A 64 2.42 8.31 5.20
CA ILE A 64 2.15 9.72 5.52
C ILE A 64 3.36 10.60 5.21
N PRO A 65 4.60 10.28 5.65
CA PRO A 65 5.78 11.10 5.30
C PRO A 65 6.00 11.22 3.79
N ILE A 66 5.89 10.11 3.04
CA ILE A 66 6.03 10.12 1.59
C ILE A 66 4.96 11.02 0.95
N TYR A 67 3.70 10.91 1.38
CA TYR A 67 2.64 11.77 0.88
C TYR A 67 2.92 13.25 1.18
N GLN A 68 3.36 13.59 2.39
CA GLN A 68 3.66 14.98 2.75
C GLN A 68 4.80 15.57 1.91
N GLY A 69 5.83 14.78 1.60
CA GLY A 69 6.94 15.20 0.74
C GLY A 69 6.57 15.31 -0.74
N LEU A 70 5.70 14.42 -1.23
CA LEU A 70 5.37 14.30 -2.67
C LEU A 70 4.10 15.04 -3.09
N LYS A 71 3.19 15.40 -2.18
CA LYS A 71 1.89 16.03 -2.50
C LYS A 71 1.98 17.32 -3.31
N ARG A 72 3.14 17.98 -3.34
CA ARG A 72 3.39 19.20 -4.15
C ARG A 72 4.17 18.94 -5.44
N ARG A 73 4.76 17.76 -5.60
CA ARG A 73 5.69 17.42 -6.69
C ARG A 73 5.11 16.45 -7.71
N ILE A 74 4.19 15.57 -7.29
CA ILE A 74 3.65 14.52 -8.15
C ILE A 74 2.14 14.70 -8.33
N SER A 75 1.67 14.66 -9.57
CA SER A 75 0.24 14.65 -9.88
C SER A 75 -0.40 13.35 -9.43
N PRO A 76 -1.55 13.37 -8.73
CA PRO A 76 -2.20 12.17 -8.21
C PRO A 76 -2.91 11.37 -9.31
N LYS A 77 -2.12 10.70 -10.16
CA LYS A 77 -2.62 9.75 -11.15
C LYS A 77 -2.86 8.39 -10.49
N LEU A 78 -3.75 7.61 -11.07
CA LEU A 78 -4.05 6.26 -10.56
C LEU A 78 -2.78 5.42 -10.43
N LEU A 79 -1.98 5.35 -11.51
CA LEU A 79 -0.76 4.54 -11.54
C LEU A 79 0.26 4.98 -10.49
N THR A 80 0.40 6.30 -10.26
CA THR A 80 1.33 6.82 -9.25
C THR A 80 0.86 6.50 -7.82
N CYS A 81 -0.45 6.56 -7.56
CA CYS A 81 -1.00 6.21 -6.25
C CYS A 81 -0.90 4.71 -5.99
N ALA A 82 -1.17 3.87 -6.99
CA ALA A 82 -1.00 2.42 -6.91
C ALA A 82 0.48 2.05 -6.67
N ALA A 83 1.41 2.59 -7.45
CA ALA A 83 2.84 2.34 -7.26
C ALA A 83 3.34 2.82 -5.88
N ALA A 84 2.89 3.99 -5.43
CA ALA A 84 3.22 4.50 -4.09
C ALA A 84 2.65 3.61 -2.99
N GLY A 85 1.39 3.14 -3.11
CA GLY A 85 0.79 2.21 -2.17
C GLY A 85 1.56 0.89 -2.09
N GLY A 86 1.95 0.34 -3.25
CA GLY A 86 2.79 -0.85 -3.31
C GLY A 86 4.13 -0.66 -2.64
N ALA A 87 4.82 0.45 -2.91
CA ALA A 87 6.09 0.79 -2.29
C ALA A 87 5.97 0.99 -0.77
N VAL A 88 4.93 1.67 -0.29
CA VAL A 88 4.69 1.86 1.15
C VAL A 88 4.48 0.53 1.87
N ALA A 89 3.76 -0.40 1.26
CA ALA A 89 3.51 -1.72 1.84
C ALA A 89 4.78 -2.61 1.84
N SER A 90 5.54 -2.63 0.74
CA SER A 90 6.71 -3.50 0.60
C SER A 90 7.98 -2.95 1.24
N CYS A 91 8.10 -1.63 1.42
CA CYS A 91 9.31 -1.00 1.92
C CYS A 91 9.75 -1.50 3.31
N PRO A 92 8.87 -1.61 4.33
CA PRO A 92 9.27 -2.18 5.63
C PRO A 92 9.82 -3.60 5.50
N LEU A 93 9.21 -4.43 4.64
CA LEU A 93 9.64 -5.80 4.43
C LEU A 93 10.99 -5.87 3.69
N LEU A 94 11.21 -4.97 2.73
CA LEU A 94 12.49 -4.84 2.03
C LEU A 94 13.61 -4.42 2.99
N VAL A 95 13.33 -3.47 3.89
CA VAL A 95 14.30 -3.05 4.91
C VAL A 95 14.65 -4.20 5.86
N LEU A 96 13.65 -4.97 6.29
CA LEU A 96 13.88 -6.17 7.11
C LEU A 96 14.71 -7.24 6.39
N LEU A 97 14.49 -7.45 5.09
CA LEU A 97 15.30 -8.37 4.29
C LEU A 97 16.76 -7.93 4.12
N LEU A 98 16.99 -6.62 4.08
CA LEU A 98 18.34 -6.06 3.92
C LEU A 98 19.11 -6.02 5.25
N MET A 99 18.43 -5.74 6.36
CA MET A 99 19.08 -5.57 7.67
C MET A 99 18.99 -6.80 8.58
N GLY A 100 18.02 -7.68 8.35
CA GLY A 100 17.71 -8.81 9.22
C GLY A 100 18.30 -10.14 8.79
N ALA A 101 19.24 -10.16 7.83
CA ALA A 101 19.84 -11.40 7.34
C ALA A 101 20.68 -12.06 8.46
N PRO A 102 20.36 -13.30 8.89
CA PRO A 102 21.15 -14.02 9.88
C PRO A 102 22.53 -14.37 9.33
N HIS A 103 23.50 -14.65 10.21
CA HIS A 103 24.85 -14.97 9.79
C HIS A 103 24.89 -16.16 8.81
N SER A 104 24.03 -17.17 9.03
CA SER A 104 23.77 -18.25 8.08
C SER A 104 22.31 -18.70 8.19
N ALA A 105 21.67 -18.96 7.05
CA ALA A 105 20.35 -19.59 7.00
C ALA A 105 20.19 -20.44 5.74
N THR A 106 19.39 -21.49 5.86
CA THR A 106 19.02 -22.41 4.78
C THR A 106 17.52 -22.67 4.81
N VAL A 107 16.92 -22.88 3.64
CA VAL A 107 15.54 -23.37 3.49
C VAL A 107 15.61 -24.60 2.59
N GLY A 108 15.38 -25.78 3.17
CA GLY A 108 15.74 -27.04 2.53
C GLY A 108 17.25 -27.08 2.24
N ASP A 109 17.61 -27.40 0.99
CA ASP A 109 19.00 -27.46 0.55
C ASP A 109 19.54 -26.13 -0.01
N VAL A 110 18.74 -25.06 0.01
CA VAL A 110 19.13 -23.75 -0.53
C VAL A 110 19.62 -22.84 0.60
N ALA A 111 20.88 -22.41 0.52
CA ALA A 111 21.39 -21.37 1.41
C ALA A 111 20.71 -20.03 1.09
N THR A 112 20.02 -19.44 2.05
CA THR A 112 19.26 -18.18 1.93
C THR A 112 19.99 -16.98 2.51
N ALA A 113 20.90 -17.22 3.47
CA ALA A 113 21.84 -16.22 3.95
C ALA A 113 23.21 -16.87 4.22
N ARG A 114 24.29 -16.14 3.94
CA ARG A 114 25.67 -16.49 4.32
C ARG A 114 26.44 -15.24 4.71
N ASN A 115 27.22 -15.33 5.78
CA ASN A 115 28.00 -14.24 6.35
C ASN A 115 27.18 -12.97 6.60
N GLY A 116 25.90 -13.11 6.98
CA GLY A 116 24.99 -11.98 7.23
C GLY A 116 24.49 -11.28 5.97
N VAL A 117 24.64 -11.89 4.78
CA VAL A 117 24.13 -11.36 3.51
C VAL A 117 23.13 -12.34 2.90
N THR A 118 21.99 -11.81 2.47
CA THR A 118 20.97 -12.56 1.72
C THR A 118 21.55 -13.04 0.39
N THR A 119 21.53 -14.35 0.15
CA THR A 119 22.06 -14.96 -1.08
C THR A 119 21.07 -14.79 -2.24
N LEU A 120 21.49 -15.13 -3.47
CA LEU A 120 20.58 -15.20 -4.62
C LEU A 120 19.38 -16.14 -4.36
N GLY A 121 19.60 -17.27 -3.68
CA GLY A 121 18.52 -18.18 -3.29
C GLY A 121 17.55 -17.55 -2.30
N GLY A 122 18.05 -16.77 -1.33
CA GLY A 122 17.23 -15.99 -0.40
C GLY A 122 16.39 -14.94 -1.13
N TRP A 123 16.98 -14.21 -2.08
CA TRP A 123 16.27 -13.25 -2.91
C TRP A 123 15.21 -13.90 -3.80
N ALA A 124 15.53 -15.03 -4.43
CA ALA A 124 14.58 -15.76 -5.26
C ALA A 124 13.34 -16.22 -4.46
N LEU A 125 13.54 -16.63 -3.21
CA LEU A 125 12.44 -16.99 -2.30
C LEU A 125 11.69 -15.76 -1.79
N ALA A 126 12.36 -14.63 -1.54
CA ALA A 126 11.74 -13.42 -1.00
C ALA A 126 10.96 -12.59 -2.03
N MET A 127 11.38 -12.59 -3.30
CA MET A 127 10.79 -11.77 -4.36
C MET A 127 9.29 -12.02 -4.60
N PRO A 128 8.78 -13.27 -4.61
CA PRO A 128 7.34 -13.53 -4.71
C PRO A 128 6.55 -12.90 -3.56
N TYR A 129 7.07 -12.95 -2.32
CA TYR A 129 6.42 -12.33 -1.16
C TYR A 129 6.43 -10.81 -1.27
N LEU A 130 7.57 -10.20 -1.65
CA LEU A 130 7.67 -8.76 -1.92
C LEU A 130 6.70 -8.32 -3.01
N GLY A 131 6.60 -9.09 -4.10
CA GLY A 131 5.68 -8.83 -5.20
C GLY A 131 4.22 -8.91 -4.76
N GLY A 132 3.86 -9.92 -3.95
CA GLY A 132 2.52 -10.06 -3.39
C GLY A 132 2.13 -8.90 -2.47
N VAL A 133 3.03 -8.51 -1.55
CA VAL A 133 2.82 -7.36 -0.66
C VAL A 133 2.73 -6.05 -1.46
N PHE A 134 3.57 -5.88 -2.48
CA PHE A 134 3.50 -4.73 -3.38
C PHE A 134 2.16 -4.68 -4.12
N ALA A 135 1.67 -5.80 -4.66
CA ALA A 135 0.39 -5.86 -5.35
C ALA A 135 -0.77 -5.50 -4.41
N LEU A 136 -0.77 -5.99 -3.17
CA LEU A 136 -1.76 -5.64 -2.15
C LEU A 136 -1.68 -4.15 -1.77
N GLY A 137 -0.48 -3.62 -1.59
CA GLY A 137 -0.27 -2.19 -1.38
C GLY A 137 -0.78 -1.36 -2.56
N ALA A 138 -0.62 -1.85 -3.79
CA ALA A 138 -1.13 -1.17 -4.98
C ALA A 138 -2.67 -1.12 -5.03
N ILE A 139 -3.36 -2.14 -4.53
CA ILE A 139 -4.81 -2.11 -4.30
C ILE A 139 -5.16 -1.01 -3.30
N GLY A 140 -4.42 -0.90 -2.19
CA GLY A 140 -4.62 0.18 -1.23
C GLY A 140 -4.39 1.57 -1.83
N GLY A 141 -3.37 1.71 -2.69
CA GLY A 141 -3.11 2.92 -3.46
C GLY A 141 -4.21 3.28 -4.46
N PHE A 142 -4.82 2.27 -5.10
CA PHE A 142 -6.02 2.44 -5.92
C PHE A 142 -7.20 2.95 -5.10
N VAL A 143 -7.48 2.34 -3.94
CA VAL A 143 -8.55 2.78 -3.03
C VAL A 143 -8.32 4.21 -2.56
N PHE A 144 -7.08 4.54 -2.19
CA PHE A 144 -6.69 5.90 -1.82
C PHE A 144 -7.01 6.89 -2.95
N TRP A 145 -6.59 6.57 -4.18
CA TRP A 145 -6.85 7.41 -5.34
C TRP A 145 -8.35 7.57 -5.59
N ALA A 146 -9.13 6.48 -5.51
CA ALA A 146 -10.56 6.51 -5.71
C ALA A 146 -11.23 7.48 -4.71
N ILE A 147 -10.89 7.41 -3.43
CA ILE A 147 -11.49 8.27 -2.39
C ILE A 147 -11.00 9.72 -2.51
N ALA A 148 -9.70 9.91 -2.69
CA ALA A 148 -9.09 11.24 -2.69
C ALA A 148 -9.38 12.02 -3.98
N CYS A 149 -9.42 11.34 -5.13
CA CYS A 149 -9.33 11.97 -6.44
C CYS A 149 -10.58 11.81 -7.31
N LEU A 150 -11.46 10.81 -7.10
CA LEU A 150 -12.71 10.74 -7.85
C LEU A 150 -13.58 11.96 -7.49
N ARG A 151 -13.87 12.78 -8.51
CA ARG A 151 -14.84 13.87 -8.40
C ARG A 151 -16.23 13.26 -8.25
N ARG A 152 -16.91 13.47 -7.13
CA ARG A 152 -18.37 13.54 -7.15
C ARG A 152 -18.74 14.73 -8.03
N GLY A 153 -19.43 14.47 -9.14
CA GLY A 153 -19.91 15.50 -10.06
C GLY A 153 -20.56 16.64 -9.28
N ARG A 154 -20.18 17.87 -9.61
CA ARG A 154 -20.93 19.05 -9.19
C ARG A 154 -22.38 18.82 -9.60
N ARG A 155 -23.32 18.89 -8.65
CA ARG A 155 -24.72 19.18 -8.96
C ARG A 155 -24.68 20.37 -9.92
N THR A 156 -25.09 20.16 -11.16
CA THR A 156 -25.56 21.23 -12.02
C THR A 156 -26.68 21.91 -11.26
N GLN A 157 -26.38 23.05 -10.64
CA GLN A 157 -27.42 24.01 -10.32
C GLN A 157 -27.97 24.44 -11.68
N LEU A 158 -29.15 23.95 -12.02
CA LEU A 158 -29.94 24.51 -13.12
C LEU A 158 -30.10 26.01 -12.83
N PRO A 159 -29.90 26.89 -13.82
CA PRO A 159 -30.17 28.31 -13.63
C PRO A 159 -31.65 28.49 -13.27
N GLU A 160 -31.91 28.96 -12.05
CA GLU A 160 -33.21 29.52 -11.66
C GLU A 160 -33.43 30.78 -12.50
N GLY A 161 -34.09 30.66 -13.65
CA GLY A 161 -34.22 31.78 -14.57
C GLY A 161 -35.09 31.58 -15.81
N TYR A 162 -36.00 30.61 -15.81
CA TYR A 162 -37.10 30.59 -16.78
C TYR A 162 -38.42 30.60 -16.01
N VAL A 163 -38.88 31.80 -15.69
CA VAL A 163 -40.27 32.14 -15.40
C VAL A 163 -40.83 32.83 -16.64
#